data_AF-A0A9Q3IQJ9-F1
#
_entry.id   AF-A0A9Q3IQJ9-F1
#
_cell.length_a   1.000
_cell.length_b   1.000
_cell.length_c   1.000
_cell.angle_alpha   90.00
_cell.angle_beta   90.00
_cell.angle_gamma   90.00
#
_symmetry.space_group_name_H-M   'P 1'
#
loop_
_entity.id
_entity.type
_entity.pdbx_description
1 polymer ?
#
loop_
_entity_poly.entity_id
_entity_poly.type
_entity_poly.pdbx_seq_one_letter_code
_entity_poly.pdbx_strand_id
1 'polypeptide(L)'
;AACSQGFGAALHQRQIVDGETREGVICHISRQLKDSEARYGATQTEFICLVWALEKLHYYLESAVFEVYTDCTALKSLLNMKTTNRHMLRWQIAIQEYRGNMTIIYKKVKSHTNAYGLGRWPLDNVKINPAYDPEVEAKIPIHFMEIDRKRNFRFSE
;
A
#
# COMPACT_ATOMS: atom_id res chain seq x y z
N ALA A 1 -5.83 -4.41 -1.89
CA ALA A 1 -6.60 -5.61 -1.53
C ALA A 1 -5.61 -6.72 -1.24
N ALA A 2 -5.71 -7.29 -0.06
CA ALA A 2 -4.85 -8.33 0.42
C ALA A 2 -5.66 -9.62 0.55
N CYS A 3 -5.09 -10.72 0.05
CA CYS A 3 -5.64 -12.05 0.21
C CYS A 3 -4.62 -12.95 0.88
N SER A 4 -5.00 -14.18 1.23
CA SER A 4 -4.10 -15.18 1.79
C SER A 4 -2.96 -15.56 0.83
N GLN A 5 -3.09 -15.28 -0.47
CA GLN A 5 -2.08 -15.60 -1.47
C GLN A 5 -1.13 -14.43 -1.77
N GLY A 6 -1.62 -13.19 -1.75
CA GLY A 6 -0.83 -12.03 -2.17
C GLY A 6 -1.51 -10.69 -2.01
N PHE A 7 -0.78 -9.68 -2.44
CA PHE A 7 -1.24 -8.30 -2.54
C PHE A 7 -1.61 -7.97 -3.97
N GLY A 8 -2.68 -7.18 -4.10
CA GLY A 8 -3.13 -6.62 -5.36
C GLY A 8 -3.56 -5.16 -5.17
N ALA A 9 -3.10 -4.31 -6.08
CA ALA A 9 -3.54 -2.92 -6.18
C ALA A 9 -3.70 -2.50 -7.65
N ALA A 10 -4.62 -1.59 -7.88
CA ALA A 10 -4.91 -1.02 -9.18
C ALA A 10 -4.98 0.49 -9.03
N LEU A 11 -4.25 1.22 -9.88
CA LEU A 11 -4.27 2.66 -9.93
C LEU A 11 -5.16 3.10 -11.10
N HIS A 12 -6.15 3.92 -10.77
CA HIS A 12 -7.11 4.47 -11.72
C HIS A 12 -7.07 6.00 -11.67
N GLN A 13 -7.31 6.64 -12.81
CA GLN A 13 -7.44 8.08 -12.93
C GLN A 13 -8.81 8.42 -13.47
N ARG A 14 -9.47 9.39 -12.83
CA ARG A 14 -10.68 10.01 -13.39
C ARG A 14 -10.25 10.98 -14.48
N GLN A 15 -10.71 10.75 -15.70
CA GLN A 15 -10.43 11.58 -16.87
C GLN A 15 -11.75 12.01 -17.51
N ILE A 16 -11.78 13.19 -18.12
CA ILE A 16 -12.94 13.65 -18.89
C ILE A 16 -12.68 13.27 -20.35
N VAL A 17 -13.52 12.37 -20.88
CA VAL A 17 -13.47 11.91 -22.27
C VAL A 17 -14.84 12.18 -22.87
N ASP A 18 -14.89 12.94 -23.97
CA ASP A 18 -16.12 13.33 -24.65
C ASP A 18 -17.14 14.06 -23.75
N GLY A 19 -16.65 14.81 -22.74
CA GLY A 19 -17.50 15.51 -21.77
C GLY A 19 -18.03 14.64 -20.63
N GLU A 20 -17.75 13.33 -20.64
CA GLU A 20 -18.12 12.40 -19.56
C GLU A 20 -16.92 12.08 -18.68
N THR A 21 -17.15 11.96 -17.37
CA THR A 21 -16.11 11.45 -16.45
C THR A 21 -16.01 9.94 -16.59
N ARG A 22 -14.84 9.45 -17.00
CA ARG A 22 -14.52 8.03 -17.12
C ARG A 22 -13.34 7.67 -16.22
N GLU A 23 -13.35 6.46 -15.68
CA GLU A 23 -12.20 5.91 -14.94
C GLU A 23 -11.28 5.16 -15.90
N GLY A 24 -10.10 5.72 -16.15
CA GLY A 24 -9.03 5.08 -16.92
C GLY A 24 -8.07 4.34 -15.99
N VAL A 25 -7.69 3.12 -16.34
CA VAL A 25 -6.66 2.37 -15.62
C VAL A 25 -5.29 2.92 -16.00
N ILE A 26 -4.46 3.26 -15.00
CA ILE A 26 -3.04 3.59 -15.22
C ILE A 26 -2.20 2.32 -15.15
N CYS A 27 -2.29 1.59 -14.03
CA CYS A 27 -1.49 0.39 -13.82
C CYS A 27 -2.11 -0.59 -12.83
N HIS A 28 -1.69 -1.84 -12.95
CA HIS A 28 -1.99 -2.91 -12.01
C HIS A 28 -0.69 -3.42 -11.41
N ILE A 29 -0.66 -3.63 -10.10
CA ILE A 29 0.47 -4.23 -9.41
C ILE A 29 -0.01 -5.39 -8.54
N SER A 30 0.75 -6.48 -8.54
CA SER A 30 0.50 -7.61 -7.66
C SER A 30 1.79 -8.33 -7.30
N ARG A 31 1.79 -8.96 -6.12
CA ARG A 31 2.86 -9.86 -5.69
C ARG A 31 2.38 -10.88 -4.69
N GLN A 32 3.03 -12.04 -4.65
CA GLN A 32 2.81 -13.03 -3.60
C GLN A 32 3.24 -12.51 -2.24
N LEU A 33 2.61 -13.03 -1.19
CA LEU A 33 3.01 -12.76 0.19
C LEU A 33 4.41 -13.33 0.45
N LYS A 34 5.17 -12.61 1.27
CA LYS A 34 6.40 -13.14 1.87
C LYS A 34 6.05 -14.09 3.02
N ASP A 35 6.97 -14.97 3.39
CA ASP A 35 6.78 -15.91 4.51
C ASP A 35 6.52 -15.17 5.83
N SER A 36 7.15 -14.01 5.99
CA SER A 36 6.92 -13.12 7.13
C SER A 36 5.53 -12.49 7.15
N GLU A 37 4.99 -12.17 5.99
CA GLU A 37 3.69 -11.50 5.84
C GLU A 37 2.52 -12.48 5.93
N ALA A 38 2.72 -13.71 5.48
CA ALA A 38 1.76 -14.81 5.59
C ALA A 38 1.39 -15.13 7.05
N ARG A 39 2.23 -14.74 8.02
CA ARG A 39 1.99 -14.92 9.46
C ARG A 39 1.15 -13.81 10.09
N TYR A 40 0.87 -12.72 9.38
CA TYR A 40 0.08 -11.61 9.90
C TYR A 40 -1.43 -11.90 9.82
N GLY A 41 -2.18 -11.30 10.75
CA GLY A 41 -3.65 -11.36 10.71
C GLY A 41 -4.21 -10.46 9.60
N ALA A 42 -5.44 -10.74 9.14
CA ALA A 42 -6.05 -10.07 7.98
C ALA A 42 -5.95 -8.53 8.00
N THR A 43 -6.20 -7.88 9.14
CA THR A 43 -6.08 -6.41 9.27
C THR A 43 -4.65 -5.91 9.10
N GLN A 44 -3.67 -6.64 9.62
CA GLN A 44 -2.26 -6.30 9.48
C GLN A 44 -1.81 -6.48 8.03
N THR A 45 -2.25 -7.57 7.40
CA THR A 45 -1.97 -7.92 6.00
C THR A 45 -2.54 -6.87 5.03
N GLU A 46 -3.76 -6.37 5.27
CA GLU A 46 -4.32 -5.22 4.55
C GLU A 46 -3.52 -3.93 4.77
N PHE A 47 -3.04 -3.70 5.99
CA PHE A 47 -2.27 -2.50 6.30
C PHE A 47 -0.90 -2.48 5.62
N ILE A 48 -0.16 -3.59 5.67
CA ILE A 48 1.10 -3.69 4.93
C ILE A 48 0.87 -3.68 3.42
N CYS A 49 -0.24 -4.25 2.92
CA CYS A 49 -0.61 -4.13 1.51
C CYS A 49 -0.77 -2.67 1.08
N LEU A 50 -1.38 -1.83 1.94
CA LEU A 50 -1.48 -0.39 1.68
C LEU A 50 -0.11 0.28 1.66
N VAL A 51 0.74 0.02 2.67
CA VAL A 51 2.11 0.58 2.72
C VAL A 51 2.89 0.21 1.46
N TRP A 52 2.87 -1.07 1.08
CA TRP A 52 3.54 -1.56 -0.12
C TRP A 52 3.01 -0.89 -1.39
N ALA A 53 1.68 -0.75 -1.53
CA ALA A 53 1.09 -0.11 -2.70
C ALA A 53 1.49 1.38 -2.81
N LEU A 54 1.51 2.10 -1.68
CA LEU A 54 1.95 3.50 -1.63
C LEU A 54 3.43 3.65 -2.00
N GLU A 55 4.29 2.76 -1.50
CA GLU A 55 5.72 2.76 -1.84
C GLU A 55 5.94 2.49 -3.33
N LYS A 56 5.27 1.49 -3.90
CA LYS A 56 5.41 1.15 -5.32
C LYS A 56 4.83 2.20 -6.27
N LEU A 57 3.82 2.93 -5.82
CA LEU A 57 3.15 3.97 -6.60
C LEU A 57 3.60 5.38 -6.20
N HIS A 58 4.67 5.53 -5.40
CA HIS A 58 5.12 6.82 -4.87
C HIS A 58 5.23 7.90 -5.95
N TYR A 59 5.90 7.60 -7.07
CA TYR A 59 6.07 8.54 -8.18
C TYR A 59 4.76 9.01 -8.84
N TYR A 60 3.67 8.24 -8.69
CA TYR A 60 2.34 8.66 -9.15
C TYR A 60 1.55 9.45 -8.09
N LEU A 61 1.90 9.30 -6.80
CA LEU A 61 1.10 9.75 -5.67
C LEU A 61 1.70 10.95 -4.91
N GLU A 62 3.02 11.17 -4.99
CA GLU A 62 3.76 12.16 -4.19
C GLU A 62 3.15 13.57 -4.22
N SER A 63 2.61 13.99 -5.37
CA SER A 63 1.98 15.31 -5.53
C SER A 63 0.49 15.26 -5.88
N ALA A 64 -0.15 14.08 -5.80
CA ALA A 64 -1.54 13.90 -6.17
C ALA A 64 -2.45 13.93 -4.94
N VAL A 65 -3.68 14.44 -5.12
CA VAL A 65 -4.78 14.17 -4.18
C VAL A 65 -5.50 12.92 -4.66
N PHE A 66 -5.56 11.90 -3.82
CA PHE A 66 -6.05 10.59 -4.23
C PHE A 66 -6.92 9.91 -3.18
N GLU A 67 -7.71 8.96 -3.66
CA GLU A 67 -8.63 8.16 -2.86
C GLU A 67 -8.13 6.72 -2.81
N VAL A 68 -7.96 6.18 -1.60
CA VAL A 68 -7.61 4.77 -1.39
C VAL A 68 -8.88 4.00 -1.08
N TYR A 69 -9.19 3.05 -1.95
CA TYR A 69 -10.32 2.18 -1.82
C TYR A 69 -9.92 0.84 -1.20
N THR A 70 -10.52 0.51 -0.06
CA THR A 70 -10.21 -0.73 0.69
C THR A 70 -11.48 -1.39 1.21
N ASP A 71 -11.44 -2.70 1.36
CA ASP A 71 -12.46 -3.54 1.99
C ASP A 71 -12.20 -3.77 3.50
N CYS A 72 -11.18 -3.12 4.08
CA CYS A 72 -10.91 -3.16 5.50
C CYS A 72 -11.38 -1.88 6.20
N THR A 73 -12.50 -1.96 6.93
CA THR A 73 -13.01 -0.83 7.74
C THR A 73 -12.03 -0.44 8.85
N ALA A 74 -11.25 -1.40 9.37
CA ALA A 74 -10.32 -1.17 10.46
C ALA A 74 -9.15 -0.26 10.06
N LEU A 75 -8.80 -0.15 8.77
CA LEU A 75 -7.71 0.72 8.31
C LEU A 75 -7.93 2.19 8.68
N LYS A 76 -9.18 2.66 8.60
CA LYS A 76 -9.52 4.05 8.97
C LYS A 76 -9.20 4.33 10.44
N SER A 77 -9.62 3.44 11.33
CA SER A 77 -9.43 3.59 12.78
C SER A 77 -7.97 3.37 13.15
N LEU A 78 -7.35 2.34 12.58
CA LEU A 78 -6.00 1.91 12.91
C LEU A 78 -4.95 2.98 12.60
N LEU A 79 -5.23 3.83 11.62
CA LEU A 79 -4.42 4.98 11.28
C LEU A 79 -4.44 6.10 12.33
N ASN A 80 -5.48 6.20 13.16
CA ASN A 80 -5.61 7.23 14.19
C ASN A 80 -5.39 6.68 15.61
N MET A 81 -5.27 5.36 15.75
CA MET A 81 -5.06 4.70 17.03
C MET A 81 -3.58 4.72 17.45
N LYS A 82 -3.33 4.97 18.74
CA LYS A 82 -2.03 4.73 19.35
C LYS A 82 -1.80 3.22 19.45
N THR A 83 -0.73 2.72 18.84
CA THR A 83 -0.37 1.31 18.86
C THR A 83 0.89 1.07 19.69
N THR A 84 0.88 0.02 20.50
CA THR A 84 2.06 -0.46 21.23
C THR A 84 2.91 -1.41 20.38
N ASN A 85 2.37 -1.88 19.24
CA ASN A 85 3.07 -2.79 18.34
C ASN A 85 4.06 -2.02 17.45
N ARG A 86 5.34 -2.37 17.56
CA ARG A 86 6.43 -1.72 16.82
C ARG A 86 6.24 -1.78 15.30
N HIS A 87 5.76 -2.89 14.74
CA HIS A 87 5.54 -3.02 13.30
C HIS A 87 4.45 -2.05 12.82
N MET A 88 3.34 -2.03 13.55
CA MET A 88 2.21 -1.13 13.27
C MET A 88 2.62 0.33 13.33
N LEU A 89 3.43 0.71 14.33
CA LEU A 89 3.92 2.08 14.45
C LEU A 89 4.79 2.49 13.25
N ARG A 90 5.68 1.61 12.78
CA ARG A 90 6.55 1.89 11.63
C ARG A 90 5.75 2.12 10.35
N TRP A 91 4.77 1.26 10.11
CA TRP A 91 3.86 1.38 8.97
C TRP A 91 2.95 2.61 9.06
N GLN A 92 2.48 2.97 10.27
CA GLN A 92 1.75 4.22 10.50
C GLN A 92 2.61 5.44 10.13
N ILE A 93 3.89 5.45 10.54
CA ILE A 93 4.83 6.52 10.21
C ILE A 93 5.03 6.61 8.69
N ALA A 94 5.22 5.49 7.99
CA ALA A 94 5.38 5.48 6.54
C ALA A 94 4.17 6.09 5.80
N ILE A 95 2.95 5.88 6.30
CA ILE A 95 1.74 6.43 5.69
C ILE A 95 1.56 7.92 5.99
N GLN A 96 2.22 8.49 7.02
CA GLN A 96 2.04 9.89 7.42
C GLN A 96 2.36 10.87 6.29
N GLU A 97 3.33 10.55 5.43
CA GLU A 97 3.71 11.37 4.26
C GLU A 97 2.51 11.66 3.34
N TYR A 98 1.64 10.66 3.14
CA TYR A 98 0.48 10.79 2.26
C TYR A 98 -0.78 11.30 2.96
N ARG A 99 -0.78 11.47 4.29
CA ARG A 99 -2.01 11.76 5.04
C ARG A 99 -2.70 13.06 4.67
N GLY A 100 -1.94 14.06 4.26
CA GLY A 100 -2.51 15.35 3.82
C GLY A 100 -3.33 15.23 2.53
N ASN A 101 -2.93 14.32 1.64
CA ASN A 101 -3.46 14.25 0.27
C ASN A 101 -4.24 12.95 -0.01
N MET A 102 -4.27 12.01 0.94
CA MET A 102 -4.90 10.70 0.81
C MET A 102 -6.22 10.64 1.62
N THR A 103 -7.31 10.27 0.94
CA THR A 103 -8.58 9.93 1.59
C THR A 103 -8.85 8.44 1.50
N ILE A 104 -9.04 7.78 2.65
CA ILE A 104 -9.40 6.35 2.67
C ILE A 104 -10.92 6.20 2.63
N ILE A 105 -11.39 5.38 1.68
CA ILE A 105 -12.80 5.09 1.47
C ILE A 105 -12.99 3.58 1.62
N TYR A 106 -13.89 3.19 2.53
CA TYR A 106 -14.29 1.80 2.64
C TYR A 106 -15.30 1.50 1.54
N LYS A 107 -15.04 0.45 0.76
CA LYS A 107 -15.94 -0.07 -0.26
C LYS A 107 -15.95 -1.59 -0.17
N LYS A 108 -17.13 -2.19 -0.33
CA LYS A 108 -17.30 -3.64 -0.21
C LYS A 108 -16.60 -4.37 -1.37
N VAL A 109 -16.01 -5.52 -1.09
CA VAL A 109 -15.24 -6.36 -2.03
C VAL A 109 -15.87 -6.52 -3.43
N LYS A 110 -17.20 -6.67 -3.52
CA LYS A 110 -17.93 -6.82 -4.80
C LYS A 110 -17.71 -5.66 -5.78
N SER A 111 -17.26 -4.50 -5.29
CA SER A 111 -16.97 -3.32 -6.12
C SER A 111 -15.51 -3.22 -6.56
N HIS A 112 -14.59 -4.03 -6.02
CA HIS A 112 -13.14 -3.98 -6.29
C HIS A 112 -12.63 -5.27 -6.96
N THR A 113 -13.38 -5.81 -7.91
CA THR A 113 -13.06 -7.11 -8.54
C THR A 113 -11.68 -7.12 -9.21
N ASN A 114 -11.22 -5.98 -9.73
CA ASN A 114 -9.88 -5.78 -10.30
C ASN A 114 -8.77 -6.08 -9.29
N ALA A 115 -8.67 -5.28 -8.22
CA ALA A 115 -7.62 -5.43 -7.21
C ALA A 115 -7.77 -6.75 -6.44
N TYR A 116 -9.00 -7.20 -6.22
CA TYR A 116 -9.26 -8.46 -5.55
C TYR A 116 -8.81 -9.68 -6.38
N GLY A 117 -9.03 -9.65 -7.69
CA GLY A 117 -8.53 -10.68 -8.61
C GLY A 117 -7.01 -10.79 -8.57
N LEU A 118 -6.32 -9.64 -8.57
CA LEU A 118 -4.86 -9.55 -8.46
C LEU A 118 -4.32 -10.09 -7.13
N GLY A 119 -5.01 -9.85 -6.01
CA GLY A 119 -4.61 -10.40 -4.72
C GLY A 119 -4.85 -11.92 -4.61
N ARG A 120 -5.84 -12.45 -5.34
CA ARG A 120 -6.13 -13.90 -5.41
C ARG A 120 -5.23 -14.68 -6.36
N TRP A 121 -4.73 -14.05 -7.42
CA TRP A 121 -3.81 -14.64 -8.38
C TRP A 121 -2.59 -13.73 -8.57
N PRO A 122 -1.79 -13.56 -7.52
CA PRO A 122 -0.67 -12.65 -7.54
C PRO A 122 0.49 -13.17 -8.40
N LEU A 123 1.26 -12.24 -8.97
CA LEU A 123 2.53 -12.56 -9.61
C LEU A 123 3.56 -12.99 -8.56
N ASP A 124 4.53 -13.81 -8.98
CA ASP A 124 5.61 -14.26 -8.10
C ASP A 124 6.42 -13.05 -7.57
N ASN A 125 6.88 -13.15 -6.33
CA ASN A 125 7.72 -12.13 -5.71
C ASN A 125 9.19 -12.32 -6.11
N VAL A 126 9.48 -12.11 -7.40
CA VAL A 126 10.81 -12.26 -8.02
C VAL A 126 11.29 -10.95 -8.62
N LYS A 127 12.61 -10.75 -8.75
CA LYS A 127 13.21 -9.48 -9.23
C LYS A 127 12.70 -8.97 -10.59
N ILE A 128 12.19 -9.87 -11.43
CA ILE A 128 11.62 -9.50 -12.74
C ILE A 128 10.24 -8.84 -12.60
N ASN A 129 9.52 -9.08 -11.50
CA ASN A 129 8.27 -8.41 -11.20
C ASN A 129 8.56 -6.95 -10.80
N PRO A 130 8.02 -5.93 -11.49
CA PRO A 130 8.23 -4.53 -11.09
C PRO A 130 7.71 -4.23 -9.67
N ALA A 131 6.76 -5.03 -9.20
CA ALA A 131 6.20 -4.93 -7.85
C ALA A 131 7.00 -5.73 -6.80
N TYR A 132 8.15 -6.30 -7.18
CA TYR A 132 9.05 -7.08 -6.32
C TYR A 132 9.39 -6.35 -5.02
N ASP A 133 9.26 -7.06 -3.92
CA ASP A 133 9.58 -6.56 -2.59
C ASP A 133 10.47 -7.59 -1.88
N PRO A 134 11.77 -7.31 -1.72
CA PRO A 134 12.71 -8.27 -1.16
C PRO A 134 12.42 -8.56 0.32
N GLU A 135 12.85 -9.71 0.82
CA GLU A 135 12.87 -10.03 2.26
C GLU A 135 14.03 -9.31 2.97
N VAL A 136 14.14 -7.99 2.82
CA VAL A 136 15.07 -7.20 3.64
C VAL A 136 14.33 -6.76 4.90
N GLU A 137 15.04 -6.69 6.02
CA GLU A 137 14.50 -6.08 7.24
C GLU A 137 13.97 -4.70 6.91
N ALA A 138 12.65 -4.50 7.04
CA ALA A 138 11.94 -3.33 6.54
C ALA A 138 12.74 -2.05 6.86
N LYS A 139 13.37 -1.43 5.88
CA LYS A 139 13.75 -0.02 6.00
C LYS A 139 12.42 0.72 6.02
N ILE A 140 12.20 1.63 6.96
CA ILE A 140 11.00 2.47 6.87
C ILE A 140 11.22 3.32 5.61
N PRO A 141 10.36 3.25 4.59
CA PRO A 141 10.46 4.14 3.46
C PRO A 141 9.96 5.50 3.93
N ILE A 142 10.80 6.20 4.69
CA ILE A 142 10.70 7.64 4.83
C ILE A 142 11.65 8.11 3.74
N HIS A 143 11.12 8.61 2.62
CA HIS A 143 11.98 9.09 1.52
C HIS A 143 12.97 10.17 1.97
N PHE A 144 12.73 10.76 3.15
CA PHE A 144 13.57 11.77 3.80
C PHE A 144 14.39 11.27 5.02
N MET A 145 14.27 10.00 5.45
CA MET A 145 14.97 9.53 6.66
C MET A 145 15.32 8.04 6.63
N GLU A 146 16.59 7.71 6.37
CA GLU A 146 17.10 6.36 6.59
C GLU A 146 17.27 6.10 8.10
N ILE A 147 16.38 5.27 8.68
CA ILE A 147 16.54 4.80 10.06
C ILE A 147 17.32 3.49 10.03
N ASP A 148 18.63 3.59 10.30
CA ASP A 148 19.49 2.42 10.45
C ASP A 148 19.46 1.89 11.90
N ARG A 149 19.78 0.60 12.11
CA ARG A 149 19.69 -0.10 13.42
C ARG A 149 20.40 0.62 14.58
N LYS A 150 21.32 1.53 14.27
CA LYS A 150 22.11 2.33 15.23
C LYS A 150 21.39 3.59 15.74
N ARG A 151 20.11 3.83 15.41
CA ARG A 151 19.36 5.06 15.77
C ARG A 151 20.03 6.36 15.30
N ASN A 152 20.83 6.28 14.24
CA ASN A 152 21.41 7.47 13.65
C ASN A 152 20.43 8.05 12.64
N PHE A 153 19.99 9.27 12.90
CA PHE A 153 19.22 10.07 11.98
C PHE A 153 20.18 10.62 10.93
N ARG A 154 20.04 10.20 9.67
CA ARG A 154 20.70 10.85 8.54
C ARG A 154 19.63 11.36 7.59
N PHE A 155 19.68 12.65 7.31
CA PHE A 155 18.99 13.25 6.18
C PHE A 155 19.83 12.95 4.94
N SER A 156 19.22 12.44 3.88
CA SER A 156 19.87 12.35 2.58
C SER A 156 20.04 13.77 2.04
N GLU A 157 21.25 14.11 1.60
CA GLU A 157 21.56 15.34 0.85
C GLU A 157 20.83 15.37 -0.50
#